data_AF-A0A3C1YSU6-F1
#
_entry.id   AF-A0A3C1YSU6-F1
#
_cell.length_a   1.000
_cell.length_b   1.000
_cell.length_c   1.000
_cell.angle_alpha   90.00
_cell.angle_beta   90.00
_cell.angle_gamma   90.00
#
_symmetry.space_group_name_H-M   'P 1'
#
loop_
_entity.id
_entity.type
_entity.pdbx_description
1 polymer ?
#
loop_
_entity_poly.entity_id
_entity_poly.type
_entity_poly.pdbx_seq_one_letter_code
_entity_poly.pdbx_strand_id
1 'polypeptide(L)'
;MNNSDLLVEIIEKPVTHGVGMNHLLKVLKDIMPMMDEIKNTVENTSSNIPKASQQLSTVSQATENATMEILDVVDDMGQRIEKVEKGLKIIETDLVQKGVLVQRLAQSIDSFGDEQKKLIAVFHKDLMQLAEQPFKSEMIGGLCQELADVRGLSMNIAMSLQVQDITSQQIEGVRHMIESVRTQLANAVGRFDGKELEQPLIDTTKAFDSDAKYSKDESRQDDADSIIAQFTNNH
;
A
#
# COMPACT_ATOMS: atom_id res chain seq x y z
N MET A 1 110.01 5.77 15.13
CA MET A 1 109.97 6.99 14.28
C MET A 1 108.60 7.05 13.64
N ASN A 2 108.02 8.24 13.71
CA ASN A 2 106.72 8.66 13.19
C ASN A 2 106.54 8.39 11.69
N ASN A 3 105.30 8.10 11.29
CA ASN A 3 104.54 8.76 10.22
C ASN A 3 103.44 7.77 9.77
N SER A 4 102.18 8.02 10.14
CA SER A 4 101.24 8.84 9.34
C SER A 4 100.91 8.11 8.03
N ASP A 5 99.86 7.27 8.05
CA ASP A 5 99.01 6.91 6.87
C ASP A 5 98.01 5.78 7.20
N LEU A 6 97.36 5.84 8.36
CA LEU A 6 96.26 4.91 8.72
C LEU A 6 95.01 5.70 9.12
N LEU A 7 94.62 6.62 8.25
CA LEU A 7 93.24 7.10 8.16
C LEU A 7 92.88 7.21 6.68
N VAL A 8 91.62 6.87 6.39
CA VAL A 8 90.91 7.01 5.11
C VAL A 8 90.96 5.79 4.19
N GLU A 9 90.03 4.85 4.41
CA GLU A 9 89.03 4.41 3.41
C GLU A 9 88.14 3.32 4.02
N ILE A 10 87.12 3.73 4.77
CA ILE A 10 85.86 2.98 4.76
C ILE A 10 84.96 3.81 3.86
N ILE A 11 85.06 3.52 2.57
CA ILE A 11 84.18 4.04 1.53
C ILE A 11 82.74 3.78 1.96
N GLU A 12 82.00 4.87 2.00
CA GLU A 12 80.55 4.94 2.09
C GLU A 12 79.90 3.80 1.29
N LYS A 13 79.17 2.92 1.98
CA LYS A 13 78.09 2.21 1.31
C LYS A 13 77.05 3.26 0.93
N PRO A 14 76.70 3.45 -0.35
CA PRO A 14 75.62 4.34 -0.70
C PRO A 14 74.33 3.71 -0.19
N VAL A 15 73.71 4.38 0.78
CA VAL A 15 72.36 4.10 1.24
C VAL A 15 71.42 4.20 0.04
N THR A 16 70.66 3.14 -0.17
CA THR A 16 69.65 2.88 -1.18
C THR A 16 68.50 3.90 -1.16
N HIS A 17 68.76 5.16 -1.50
CA HIS A 17 67.74 6.22 -1.56
C HIS A 17 66.76 6.06 -2.74
N GLY A 18 67.07 5.21 -3.73
CA GLY A 18 66.19 4.95 -4.89
C GLY A 18 65.09 3.89 -4.67
N VAL A 19 65.22 3.03 -3.66
CA VAL A 19 64.27 1.91 -3.43
C VAL A 19 63.08 2.37 -2.58
N GLY A 20 63.31 3.22 -1.58
CA GLY A 20 62.25 3.76 -0.72
C GLY A 20 61.28 4.67 -1.48
N MET A 21 61.79 5.55 -2.34
CA MET A 21 60.95 6.46 -3.15
C MET A 21 60.08 5.71 -4.16
N ASN A 22 60.63 4.67 -4.80
CA ASN A 22 59.87 3.81 -5.72
C ASN A 22 58.80 2.97 -5.00
N HIS A 23 59.07 2.51 -3.79
CA HIS A 23 58.07 1.81 -2.98
C HIS A 23 56.95 2.75 -2.51
N LEU A 24 57.29 3.98 -2.11
CA LEU A 24 56.32 4.99 -1.71
C LEU A 24 55.44 5.43 -2.89
N LEU A 25 56.05 5.63 -4.07
CA LEU A 25 55.34 5.92 -5.31
C LEU A 25 54.39 4.79 -5.71
N LYS A 26 54.81 3.53 -5.53
CA LYS A 26 53.97 2.35 -5.82
C LYS A 26 52.76 2.27 -4.88
N VAL A 27 52.98 2.47 -3.58
CA VAL A 27 51.90 2.50 -2.56
C VAL A 27 50.93 3.66 -2.82
N LEU A 28 51.42 4.85 -3.17
CA LEU A 28 50.55 5.98 -3.55
C LEU A 28 49.75 5.69 -4.84
N LYS A 29 50.35 4.98 -5.79
CA LYS A 29 49.68 4.55 -7.03
C LYS A 29 48.57 3.53 -6.78
N ASP A 30 48.70 2.72 -5.73
CA ASP A 30 47.72 1.72 -5.32
C ASP A 30 46.60 2.33 -4.45
N ILE A 31 46.91 3.32 -3.60
CA ILE A 31 45.95 3.97 -2.68
C ILE A 31 45.05 5.00 -3.39
N MET A 32 45.58 5.79 -4.33
CA MET A 32 44.77 6.78 -5.08
C MET A 32 43.51 6.21 -5.72
N PRO A 33 43.58 5.12 -6.51
CA PRO A 33 42.37 4.55 -7.11
C PRO A 33 41.40 3.97 -6.07
N MET A 34 41.88 3.45 -4.93
CA MET A 34 41.00 3.03 -3.83
C MET A 34 40.29 4.22 -3.18
N MET A 35 40.99 5.34 -3.00
CA MET A 35 40.42 6.59 -2.49
C MET A 35 39.33 7.15 -3.41
N ASP A 36 39.54 7.11 -4.73
CA ASP A 36 38.52 7.51 -5.71
C ASP A 36 37.30 6.58 -5.66
N GLU A 37 37.49 5.28 -5.48
CA GLU A 37 36.41 4.30 -5.38
C GLU A 37 35.60 4.45 -4.08
N ILE A 38 36.27 4.70 -2.94
CA ILE A 38 35.61 5.04 -1.67
C ILE A 38 34.81 6.32 -1.83
N LYS A 39 35.41 7.37 -2.42
CA LYS A 39 34.73 8.64 -2.65
C LYS A 39 33.44 8.41 -3.43
N ASN A 40 33.51 7.68 -4.55
CA ASN A 40 32.34 7.37 -5.37
C ASN A 40 31.30 6.52 -4.61
N THR A 41 31.75 5.55 -3.82
CA THR A 41 30.87 4.69 -3.01
C THR A 41 30.16 5.47 -1.91
N VAL A 42 30.88 6.35 -1.21
CA VAL A 42 30.34 7.23 -0.18
C VAL A 42 29.38 8.24 -0.79
N GLU A 43 29.71 8.81 -1.95
CA GLU A 43 28.85 9.75 -2.68
C GLU A 43 27.55 9.09 -3.14
N ASN A 44 27.62 7.88 -3.70
CA ASN A 44 26.44 7.08 -4.07
C ASN A 44 25.59 6.68 -2.86
N THR A 45 26.24 6.24 -1.77
CA THR A 45 25.56 5.87 -0.52
C THR A 45 24.86 7.06 0.13
N SER A 46 25.54 8.21 0.14
CA SER A 46 25.04 9.49 0.63
C SER A 46 23.80 9.97 -0.14
N SER A 47 23.70 9.65 -1.43
CA SER A 47 22.48 9.92 -2.22
C SER A 47 21.38 8.87 -1.99
N ASN A 48 21.72 7.58 -1.95
CA ASN A 48 20.74 6.51 -2.03
C ASN A 48 20.10 6.16 -0.69
N ILE A 49 20.83 6.21 0.43
CA ILE A 49 20.25 5.95 1.76
C ILE A 49 19.13 6.96 2.09
N PRO A 50 19.30 8.28 1.88
CA PRO A 50 18.22 9.24 2.11
C PRO A 50 17.00 9.00 1.23
N LYS A 51 17.19 8.62 -0.05
CA LYS A 51 16.09 8.30 -0.97
C LYS A 51 15.29 7.08 -0.51
N ALA A 52 15.99 6.02 -0.10
CA ALA A 52 15.37 4.83 0.48
C ALA A 52 14.56 5.18 1.74
N SER A 53 15.12 6.01 2.62
CA SER A 53 14.44 6.50 3.82
C SER A 53 13.19 7.31 3.50
N GLN A 54 13.28 8.22 2.53
CA GLN A 54 12.14 9.02 2.07
C GLN A 54 11.05 8.17 1.42
N GLN A 55 11.42 7.15 0.65
CA GLN A 55 10.48 6.20 0.06
C GLN A 55 9.76 5.38 1.15
N LEU A 56 10.48 4.86 2.16
CA LEU A 56 9.86 4.18 3.30
C LEU A 56 8.92 5.10 4.09
N SER A 57 9.30 6.36 4.29
CA SER A 57 8.43 7.34 4.93
C SER A 57 7.15 7.57 4.13
N THR A 58 7.25 7.61 2.79
CA THR A 58 6.10 7.77 1.89
C THR A 58 5.19 6.55 1.93
N VAL A 59 5.77 5.34 1.92
CA VAL A 59 5.06 4.06 2.11
C VAL A 59 4.30 4.08 3.44
N SER A 60 4.97 4.46 4.52
CA SER A 60 4.38 4.51 5.86
C SER A 60 3.20 5.48 5.90
N GLN A 61 3.35 6.66 5.31
CA GLN A 61 2.28 7.66 5.25
C GLN A 61 1.10 7.19 4.39
N ALA A 62 1.36 6.58 3.23
CA ALA A 62 0.31 6.01 2.38
C ALA A 62 -0.46 4.89 3.11
N THR A 63 0.26 4.07 3.88
CA THR A 63 -0.33 3.01 4.71
C THR A 63 -1.22 3.60 5.80
N GLU A 64 -0.74 4.60 6.53
CA GLU A 64 -1.51 5.29 7.56
C GLU A 64 -2.79 5.93 6.99
N ASN A 65 -2.65 6.67 5.89
CA ASN A 65 -3.79 7.30 5.21
C ASN A 65 -4.83 6.28 4.76
N ALA A 66 -4.41 5.16 4.16
CA ALA A 66 -5.32 4.11 3.74
C ALA A 66 -6.00 3.43 4.93
N THR A 67 -5.30 3.24 6.05
CA THR A 67 -5.91 2.67 7.26
C THR A 67 -6.95 3.58 7.88
N MET A 68 -6.71 4.90 7.89
CA MET A 68 -7.70 5.88 8.35
C MET A 68 -8.91 5.91 7.43
N GLU A 69 -8.70 5.88 6.12
CA GLU A 69 -9.77 5.85 5.12
C GLU A 69 -10.64 4.59 5.25
N ILE A 70 -10.03 3.42 5.47
CA ILE A 70 -10.77 2.18 5.71
C ILE A 70 -11.59 2.29 7.01
N LEU A 71 -11.02 2.87 8.06
CA LEU A 71 -11.71 3.03 9.34
C LEU A 71 -12.95 3.94 9.21
N ASP A 72 -12.82 5.07 8.51
CA ASP A 72 -13.93 5.98 8.23
C ASP A 72 -15.04 5.29 7.42
N VAL A 73 -14.67 4.51 6.40
CA VAL A 73 -15.64 3.75 5.57
C VAL A 73 -16.34 2.67 6.39
N VAL A 74 -15.60 1.96 7.25
CA VAL A 74 -16.17 0.94 8.15
C VAL A 74 -17.15 1.56 9.15
N ASP A 75 -16.84 2.74 9.68
CA ASP A 75 -17.73 3.47 10.58
C ASP A 75 -19.04 3.89 9.88
N ASP A 76 -18.97 4.40 8.63
CA ASP A 76 -20.18 4.72 7.86
C ASP A 76 -20.99 3.46 7.54
N MET A 77 -20.32 2.34 7.20
CA MET A 77 -20.98 1.04 7.02
C MET A 77 -21.72 0.62 8.30
N GLY A 78 -21.10 0.77 9.46
CA GLY A 78 -21.69 0.45 10.76
C GLY A 78 -22.98 1.25 11.01
N GLN A 79 -22.96 2.56 10.77
CA GLN A 79 -24.13 3.43 10.94
C GLN A 79 -25.28 3.05 10.01
N ARG A 80 -24.97 2.70 8.76
CA ARG A 80 -25.98 2.28 7.77
C ARG A 80 -26.59 0.92 8.10
N ILE A 81 -25.76 -0.04 8.52
CA ILE A 81 -26.24 -1.34 9.01
C ILE A 81 -27.17 -1.13 10.21
N GLU A 82 -26.83 -0.26 11.16
CA GLU A 82 -27.69 0.02 12.32
C GLU A 82 -29.06 0.60 11.89
N LYS A 83 -29.09 1.48 10.88
CA LYS A 83 -30.36 1.96 10.30
C LYS A 83 -31.17 0.82 9.69
N VAL A 84 -30.51 -0.09 8.96
CA VAL A 84 -31.17 -1.25 8.36
C VAL A 84 -31.76 -2.16 9.43
N GLU A 85 -31.00 -2.47 10.48
CA GLU A 85 -31.46 -3.28 11.60
C GLU A 85 -32.67 -2.67 12.31
N LYS A 86 -32.64 -1.35 12.58
CA LYS A 86 -33.77 -0.63 13.17
C LYS A 86 -35.01 -0.70 12.27
N GLY A 87 -34.85 -0.51 10.96
CA GLY A 87 -35.97 -0.60 10.01
C GLY A 87 -36.55 -1.99 9.90
N LEU A 88 -35.70 -3.03 9.86
CA LEU A 88 -36.15 -4.43 9.86
C LEU A 88 -36.93 -4.78 11.13
N LYS A 89 -36.52 -4.28 12.29
CA LYS A 89 -37.23 -4.49 13.57
C LYS A 89 -38.62 -3.85 13.59
N ILE A 90 -38.77 -2.69 12.96
CA ILE A 90 -40.08 -2.04 12.78
C ILE A 90 -40.98 -2.92 11.88
N ILE A 91 -40.44 -3.44 10.77
CA ILE A 91 -41.17 -4.33 9.87
C ILE A 91 -41.57 -5.63 10.58
N GLU A 92 -40.65 -6.24 11.33
CA GLU A 92 -40.90 -7.45 12.12
C GLU A 92 -42.07 -7.23 13.10
N THR A 93 -42.02 -6.13 13.86
CA THR A 93 -43.06 -5.78 14.83
C THR A 93 -44.43 -5.62 14.15
N ASP A 94 -44.48 -4.93 13.00
CA ASP A 94 -45.71 -4.76 12.22
C ASP A 94 -46.25 -6.10 11.68
N LEU A 95 -45.36 -6.97 11.18
CA LEU A 95 -45.76 -8.28 10.68
C LEU A 95 -46.31 -9.18 11.80
N VAL A 96 -45.70 -9.16 12.99
CA VAL A 96 -46.20 -9.91 14.15
C VAL A 96 -47.58 -9.41 14.57
N GLN A 97 -47.77 -8.08 14.68
CA GLN A 97 -49.08 -7.50 15.03
C GLN A 97 -50.16 -7.87 14.01
N LYS A 98 -49.84 -7.80 12.72
CA LYS A 98 -50.76 -8.20 11.64
C LYS A 98 -51.07 -9.70 11.69
N GLY A 99 -50.09 -10.55 11.97
CA GLY A 99 -50.29 -11.98 12.16
C GLY A 99 -51.30 -12.29 13.28
N VAL A 100 -51.19 -11.61 14.42
CA VAL A 100 -52.14 -11.74 15.54
C VAL A 100 -53.55 -11.30 15.14
N LEU A 101 -53.68 -10.21 14.39
CA LEU A 101 -54.99 -9.74 13.90
C LEU A 101 -55.62 -10.74 12.94
N VAL A 102 -54.84 -11.28 12.00
CA VAL A 102 -55.31 -12.32 11.07
C VAL A 102 -55.73 -13.57 11.82
N GLN A 103 -54.98 -13.99 12.83
CA GLN A 103 -55.31 -15.17 13.62
C GLN A 103 -56.59 -14.97 14.45
N ARG A 104 -56.78 -13.78 15.04
CA ARG A 104 -58.02 -13.42 15.74
C ARG A 104 -59.22 -13.40 14.79
N LEU A 105 -59.02 -12.88 13.58
CA LEU A 105 -60.04 -12.88 12.54
C LEU A 105 -60.43 -14.31 12.13
N ALA A 106 -59.45 -15.17 11.88
CA ALA A 106 -59.69 -16.58 11.53
C ALA A 106 -60.49 -17.32 12.62
N GLN A 107 -60.12 -17.15 13.89
CA GLN A 107 -60.86 -17.72 15.03
C GLN A 107 -62.29 -17.17 15.15
N SER A 108 -62.50 -15.91 14.80
CA SER A 108 -63.83 -15.30 14.80
C SER A 108 -64.68 -15.83 13.65
N ILE A 109 -64.08 -16.13 12.49
CA ILE A 109 -64.75 -16.73 11.32
C ILE A 109 -65.23 -18.15 11.62
N ASP A 110 -64.43 -18.96 12.32
CA ASP A 110 -64.82 -20.33 12.72
C ASP A 110 -66.01 -20.39 13.69
N SER A 111 -66.32 -19.28 14.38
CA SER A 111 -67.43 -19.19 15.34
C SER A 111 -68.73 -18.61 14.75
N PHE A 112 -68.76 -18.29 13.46
CA PHE A 112 -69.92 -17.71 12.78
C PHE A 112 -70.82 -18.76 12.10
N GLY A 113 -72.14 -18.59 12.21
CA GLY A 113 -73.14 -19.36 11.45
C GLY A 113 -73.31 -18.88 10.00
N ASP A 114 -74.15 -19.58 9.23
CA ASP A 114 -74.29 -19.37 7.77
C ASP A 114 -74.77 -17.97 7.34
N GLU A 115 -75.47 -17.21 8.20
CA GLU A 115 -75.90 -15.84 7.89
C GLU A 115 -74.79 -14.79 8.04
N GLN A 116 -73.82 -15.00 8.93
CA GLN A 116 -72.75 -14.03 9.18
C GLN A 116 -71.65 -14.02 8.09
N LYS A 117 -71.65 -15.03 7.20
CA LYS A 117 -70.77 -15.09 6.02
C LYS A 117 -70.97 -13.92 5.04
N LYS A 118 -72.14 -13.26 5.03
CA LYS A 118 -72.39 -12.05 4.22
C LYS A 118 -71.74 -10.78 4.80
N LEU A 119 -71.51 -10.71 6.12
CA LEU A 119 -70.88 -9.57 6.77
C LEU A 119 -69.34 -9.53 6.51
N ILE A 120 -68.75 -10.71 6.25
CA ILE A 120 -67.33 -10.88 5.91
C ILE A 120 -66.94 -10.10 4.64
N ALA A 121 -67.87 -9.93 3.68
CA ALA A 121 -67.60 -9.19 2.44
C ALA A 121 -67.33 -7.69 2.68
N VAL A 122 -67.93 -7.09 3.71
CA VAL A 122 -67.69 -5.70 4.11
C VAL A 122 -66.34 -5.59 4.84
N PHE A 123 -66.04 -6.54 5.72
CA PHE A 123 -64.74 -6.64 6.41
C PHE A 123 -63.55 -6.87 5.45
N HIS A 124 -63.78 -7.59 4.34
CA HIS A 124 -62.76 -7.84 3.32
C HIS A 124 -62.31 -6.56 2.62
N LYS A 125 -63.23 -5.59 2.44
CA LYS A 125 -62.94 -4.30 1.81
C LYS A 125 -62.05 -3.41 2.71
N ASP A 126 -62.32 -3.38 4.01
CA ASP A 126 -61.53 -2.62 4.97
C ASP A 126 -60.13 -3.23 5.18
N LEU A 127 -60.02 -4.56 5.10
CA LEU A 127 -58.72 -5.26 5.11
C LEU A 127 -57.88 -5.00 3.85
N MET A 128 -58.51 -4.94 2.67
CA MET A 128 -57.80 -4.56 1.44
C MET A 128 -57.31 -3.10 1.50
N GLN A 129 -58.10 -2.17 2.05
CA GLN A 129 -57.66 -0.78 2.24
C GLN A 129 -56.49 -0.64 3.22
N LEU A 130 -56.41 -1.48 4.26
CA LEU A 130 -55.25 -1.50 5.16
C LEU A 130 -54.01 -2.14 4.52
N ALA A 131 -54.19 -3.10 3.61
CA ALA A 131 -53.11 -3.78 2.90
C ALA A 131 -52.47 -2.90 1.80
N GLU A 132 -53.23 -1.95 1.23
CA GLU A 132 -52.78 -1.03 0.18
C GLU A 132 -52.03 0.21 0.70
N GLN A 133 -51.82 0.35 2.02
CA GLN A 133 -51.07 1.47 2.58
C GLN A 133 -49.62 1.50 2.01
N PRO A 134 -49.21 2.60 1.33
CA PRO A 134 -47.92 2.70 0.62
C PRO A 134 -46.70 2.70 1.55
N PHE A 135 -46.92 2.84 2.86
CA PHE A 135 -45.90 2.95 3.91
C PHE A 135 -44.85 1.81 3.90
N LYS A 136 -45.19 0.61 3.38
CA LYS A 136 -44.26 -0.52 3.32
C LYS A 136 -43.30 -0.49 2.14
N SER A 137 -43.73 0.00 0.98
CA SER A 137 -42.89 -0.02 -0.23
C SER A 137 -41.75 0.98 -0.11
N GLU A 138 -42.01 2.15 0.46
CA GLU A 138 -41.02 3.21 0.62
C GLU A 138 -39.98 2.85 1.69
N MET A 139 -40.41 2.26 2.82
CA MET A 139 -39.50 1.80 3.86
C MET A 139 -38.61 0.65 3.39
N ILE A 140 -39.17 -0.36 2.72
CA ILE A 140 -38.38 -1.47 2.15
C ILE A 140 -37.43 -0.94 1.06
N GLY A 141 -37.90 -0.01 0.22
CA GLY A 141 -37.05 0.67 -0.77
C GLY A 141 -35.87 1.39 -0.13
N GLY A 142 -36.11 2.13 0.96
CA GLY A 142 -35.05 2.80 1.73
C GLY A 142 -34.05 1.82 2.34
N LEU A 143 -34.49 0.68 2.87
CA LEU A 143 -33.60 -0.36 3.39
C LEU A 143 -32.76 -1.01 2.29
N CYS A 144 -33.37 -1.28 1.13
CA CYS A 144 -32.64 -1.78 -0.04
C CYS A 144 -31.58 -0.78 -0.52
N GLN A 145 -31.88 0.52 -0.46
CA GLN A 145 -30.92 1.57 -0.80
C GLN A 145 -29.77 1.64 0.20
N GLU A 146 -30.04 1.65 1.50
CA GLU A 146 -28.97 1.63 2.52
C GLU A 146 -28.08 0.38 2.40
N LEU A 147 -28.66 -0.78 2.03
CA LEU A 147 -27.89 -1.99 1.77
C LEU A 147 -27.03 -1.89 0.49
N ALA A 148 -27.55 -1.23 -0.55
CA ALA A 148 -26.81 -0.96 -1.78
C ALA A 148 -25.63 0.01 -1.51
N ASP A 149 -25.85 1.01 -0.65
CA ASP A 149 -24.80 1.94 -0.23
C ASP A 149 -23.71 1.21 0.57
N VAL A 150 -24.07 0.31 1.49
CA VAL A 150 -23.10 -0.55 2.23
C VAL A 150 -22.27 -1.41 1.26
N ARG A 151 -22.88 -1.92 0.20
CA ARG A 151 -22.16 -2.64 -0.87
C ARG A 151 -21.18 -1.71 -1.60
N GLY A 152 -21.57 -0.47 -1.87
CA GLY A 152 -20.69 0.55 -2.43
C GLY A 152 -19.49 0.86 -1.53
N LEU A 153 -19.72 1.02 -0.23
CA LEU A 153 -18.67 1.23 0.77
C LEU A 153 -17.68 0.05 0.83
N SER A 154 -18.16 -1.18 0.69
CA SER A 154 -17.30 -2.37 0.62
C SER A 154 -16.35 -2.33 -0.60
N MET A 155 -16.81 -1.76 -1.73
CA MET A 155 -15.97 -1.53 -2.91
C MET A 155 -14.90 -0.46 -2.64
N ASN A 156 -15.24 0.58 -1.88
CA ASN A 156 -14.27 1.60 -1.46
C ASN A 156 -13.17 1.02 -0.57
N ILE A 157 -13.51 0.15 0.39
CA ILE A 157 -12.51 -0.58 1.18
C ILE A 157 -11.59 -1.38 0.26
N ALA A 158 -12.15 -2.09 -0.73
CA ALA A 158 -11.35 -2.88 -1.66
C ALA A 158 -10.37 -2.00 -2.47
N MET A 159 -10.76 -0.78 -2.84
CA MET A 159 -9.87 0.19 -3.48
C MET A 159 -8.79 0.72 -2.51
N SER A 160 -9.14 1.11 -1.29
CA SER A 160 -8.16 1.58 -0.30
C SER A 160 -7.14 0.49 0.08
N LEU A 161 -7.54 -0.78 0.07
CA LEU A 161 -6.62 -1.91 0.26
C LEU A 161 -5.60 -2.08 -0.88
N GLN A 162 -5.84 -1.53 -2.08
CA GLN A 162 -4.87 -1.57 -3.18
C GLN A 162 -3.57 -0.82 -2.84
N VAL A 163 -3.57 0.04 -1.81
CA VAL A 163 -2.33 0.62 -1.29
C VAL A 163 -1.32 -0.46 -0.93
N GLN A 164 -1.76 -1.67 -0.52
CA GLN A 164 -0.88 -2.78 -0.14
C GLN A 164 0.00 -3.29 -1.29
N ASP A 165 -0.53 -3.28 -2.52
CA ASP A 165 0.25 -3.70 -3.70
C ASP A 165 1.30 -2.64 -4.05
N ILE A 166 0.93 -1.37 -4.00
CA ILE A 166 1.83 -0.24 -4.25
C ILE A 166 2.91 -0.15 -3.17
N THR A 167 2.55 -0.33 -1.90
CA THR A 167 3.53 -0.32 -0.80
C THR A 167 4.49 -1.50 -0.90
N SER A 168 4.01 -2.68 -1.32
CA SER A 168 4.87 -3.83 -1.59
C SER A 168 5.87 -3.55 -2.70
N GLN A 169 5.43 -2.93 -3.80
CA GLN A 169 6.32 -2.52 -4.90
C GLN A 169 7.35 -1.49 -4.40
N GLN A 170 6.93 -0.46 -3.67
CA GLN A 170 7.83 0.57 -3.14
C GLN A 170 8.86 0.00 -2.15
N ILE A 171 8.48 -0.94 -1.28
CA ILE A 171 9.40 -1.62 -0.34
C ILE A 171 10.42 -2.46 -1.10
N GLU A 172 10.02 -3.18 -2.16
CA GLU A 172 10.97 -3.95 -2.96
C GLU A 172 11.96 -3.03 -3.70
N GLY A 173 11.51 -1.86 -4.16
CA GLY A 173 12.38 -0.81 -4.70
C GLY A 173 13.43 -0.33 -3.70
N VAL A 174 12.99 -0.06 -2.46
CA VAL A 174 13.88 0.31 -1.37
C VAL A 174 14.88 -0.81 -1.07
N ARG A 175 14.43 -2.07 -1.06
CA ARG A 175 15.28 -3.24 -0.83
C ARG A 175 16.40 -3.31 -1.87
N HIS A 176 16.08 -3.13 -3.16
CA HIS A 176 17.09 -3.08 -4.21
C HIS A 176 18.08 -1.93 -4.03
N MET A 177 17.60 -0.75 -3.62
CA MET A 177 18.46 0.39 -3.34
C MET A 177 19.44 0.11 -2.20
N ILE A 178 18.95 -0.49 -1.11
CA ILE A 178 19.77 -0.90 0.04
C ILE A 178 20.77 -2.00 -0.35
N GLU A 179 20.35 -3.00 -1.12
CA GLU A 179 21.25 -4.08 -1.56
C GLU A 179 22.31 -3.58 -2.53
N SER A 180 21.99 -2.60 -3.39
CA SER A 180 22.98 -1.91 -4.23
C SER A 180 24.01 -1.16 -3.38
N VAL A 181 23.57 -0.41 -2.37
CA VAL A 181 24.46 0.29 -1.44
C VAL A 181 25.36 -0.70 -0.68
N ARG A 182 24.77 -1.79 -0.16
CA ARG A 182 25.50 -2.86 0.52
C ARG A 182 26.56 -3.46 -0.41
N THR A 183 26.21 -3.77 -1.65
CA THR A 183 27.13 -4.36 -2.62
C THR A 183 28.29 -3.40 -2.95
N GLN A 184 28.00 -2.11 -3.14
CA GLN A 184 29.03 -1.10 -3.38
C GLN A 184 29.99 -0.97 -2.19
N LEU A 185 29.46 -0.92 -0.96
CA LEU A 185 30.27 -0.88 0.26
C LEU A 185 31.09 -2.16 0.46
N ALA A 186 30.49 -3.32 0.22
CA ALA A 186 31.16 -4.61 0.31
C ALA A 186 32.30 -4.72 -0.70
N ASN A 187 32.11 -4.28 -1.94
CA ASN A 187 33.16 -4.25 -2.95
C ASN A 187 34.28 -3.27 -2.58
N ALA A 188 33.93 -2.06 -2.11
CA ALA A 188 34.91 -1.08 -1.66
C ALA A 188 35.78 -1.63 -0.52
N VAL A 189 35.18 -2.34 0.45
CA VAL A 189 35.89 -2.91 1.62
C VAL A 189 36.60 -4.23 1.30
N GLY A 190 36.00 -5.13 0.51
CA GLY A 190 36.56 -6.43 0.15
C GLY A 190 37.88 -6.31 -0.62
N ARG A 191 38.03 -5.26 -1.43
CA ARG A 191 39.29 -4.93 -2.11
C ARG A 191 40.41 -4.49 -1.15
N PHE A 192 40.10 -3.97 0.05
CA PHE A 192 41.11 -3.73 1.08
C PHE A 192 41.58 -5.01 1.76
N ASP A 193 40.69 -5.98 1.95
CA ASP A 193 41.02 -7.26 2.61
C ASP A 193 41.57 -8.31 1.63
N GLY A 194 41.72 -7.96 0.34
CA GLY A 194 42.21 -8.86 -0.71
C GLY A 194 41.29 -10.05 -1.01
N LYS A 195 40.02 -9.98 -0.59
CA LYS A 195 39.03 -11.04 -0.77
C LYS A 195 38.02 -10.63 -1.83
N GLU A 196 37.93 -11.43 -2.87
CA GLU A 196 36.86 -11.35 -3.86
C GLU A 196 35.57 -11.86 -3.18
N LEU A 197 34.62 -10.96 -2.91
CA LEU A 197 33.34 -11.31 -2.32
C LEU A 197 32.42 -11.83 -3.42
N GLU A 198 31.81 -13.00 -3.23
CA GLU A 198 30.78 -13.54 -4.13
C GLU A 198 29.65 -12.51 -4.30
N GLN A 199 29.36 -12.14 -5.55
CA GLN A 199 28.26 -11.22 -5.85
C GLN A 199 26.91 -11.91 -5.59
N PRO A 200 25.95 -11.24 -4.94
CA PRO A 200 24.61 -11.78 -4.80
C PRO A 200 23.91 -11.76 -6.17
N LEU A 201 23.25 -12.87 -6.51
CA LEU A 201 22.39 -13.02 -7.68
C LEU A 201 21.18 -12.08 -7.56
N ILE A 202 21.13 -11.01 -8.34
CA ILE A 202 19.95 -10.17 -8.49
C ILE A 202 19.09 -10.78 -9.60
N ASP A 203 17.92 -11.30 -9.24
CA ASP A 203 16.92 -11.75 -10.21
C ASP A 203 16.19 -10.52 -10.79
N THR A 204 16.55 -10.14 -12.01
CA THR A 204 16.02 -8.96 -12.71
C THR A 204 14.74 -9.23 -13.51
N THR A 205 14.12 -10.41 -13.34
CA THR A 205 13.01 -10.85 -14.22
C THR A 205 11.62 -10.30 -13.89
N LYS A 206 11.45 -9.47 -12.85
CA LYS A 206 10.16 -8.83 -12.55
C LYS A 206 10.11 -7.40 -13.06
N ALA A 207 9.09 -7.10 -13.87
CA ALA A 207 8.75 -5.73 -14.28
C ALA A 207 8.45 -4.90 -13.03
N PHE A 208 9.32 -3.94 -12.73
CA PHE A 208 9.29 -3.10 -11.54
C PHE A 208 9.25 -1.64 -11.96
N ASP A 209 8.33 -0.87 -11.39
CA ASP A 209 8.27 0.58 -11.54
C ASP A 209 8.64 1.25 -10.21
N SER A 210 9.84 1.85 -10.16
CA SER A 210 10.34 2.55 -8.97
C SER A 210 9.62 3.86 -8.66
N ASP A 211 8.84 4.38 -9.60
CA ASP A 211 8.14 5.66 -9.51
C ASP A 211 6.64 5.50 -9.24
N ALA A 212 6.16 4.26 -9.07
CA ALA A 212 4.80 3.96 -8.68
C ALA A 212 4.45 4.69 -7.37
N LYS A 213 3.47 5.59 -7.41
CA LYS A 213 2.96 6.35 -6.27
C LYS A 213 1.45 6.18 -6.18
N TYR A 214 0.95 5.84 -5.01
CA TYR A 214 -0.48 5.88 -4.73
C TYR A 214 -0.97 7.33 -4.77
N SER A 215 -1.95 7.60 -5.63
CA SER A 215 -2.58 8.89 -5.78
C SER A 215 -4.03 8.64 -6.19
N LYS A 216 -4.97 9.14 -5.39
CA LYS A 216 -6.42 9.04 -5.62
C LYS A 216 -6.95 10.16 -6.53
N ASP A 217 -6.05 10.87 -7.20
CA ASP A 217 -6.35 12.10 -7.92
C ASP A 217 -6.88 11.76 -9.33
N GLU A 218 -8.17 11.93 -9.57
CA GLU A 218 -8.83 11.68 -10.87
C GLU A 218 -8.17 12.46 -12.02
N SER A 219 -7.49 13.58 -11.71
CA SER A 219 -6.77 14.41 -12.70
C SER A 219 -5.67 13.65 -13.46
N ARG A 220 -5.05 12.64 -12.84
CA ARG A 220 -4.02 11.84 -13.52
C ARG A 220 -4.61 10.86 -14.54
N GLN A 221 -5.87 10.46 -14.33
CA GLN A 221 -6.62 9.64 -15.27
C GLN A 221 -7.02 10.47 -16.49
N ASP A 222 -7.49 11.71 -16.26
CA ASP A 222 -7.81 12.68 -17.32
C ASP A 222 -6.58 13.05 -18.16
N ASP A 223 -5.40 13.21 -17.53
CA ASP A 223 -4.14 13.46 -18.22
C ASP A 223 -3.70 12.26 -19.08
N ALA A 224 -3.85 11.04 -18.56
CA ALA A 224 -3.53 9.82 -19.30
C ALA A 224 -4.48 9.62 -20.49
N ASP A 225 -5.78 9.83 -20.28
CA ASP A 225 -6.81 9.74 -21.32
C ASP A 225 -6.61 10.84 -22.39
N SER A 226 -6.17 12.04 -21.99
CA SER A 226 -5.80 13.12 -22.92
C SER A 226 -4.59 12.75 -23.79
N ILE A 227 -3.57 12.08 -23.25
CA ILE A 227 -2.42 11.59 -24.01
C ILE A 227 -2.84 10.47 -24.99
N ILE A 228 -3.68 9.54 -24.54
CA ILE A 228 -4.20 8.46 -25.38
C ILE A 228 -5.10 9.01 -26.49
N ALA A 229 -5.93 10.01 -26.18
CA ALA A 229 -6.77 10.72 -27.14
C ALA A 229 -5.94 11.49 -28.19
N GLN A 230 -4.82 12.10 -27.78
CA GLN A 230 -3.88 12.73 -28.71
C GLN A 230 -3.17 11.72 -29.62
N PHE A 231 -2.90 10.50 -29.13
CA PHE A 231 -2.31 9.44 -29.93
C PHE A 231 -3.31 8.78 -30.89
N THR A 232 -4.58 8.67 -30.51
CA THR A 232 -5.63 8.09 -31.36
C THR A 232 -6.17 9.04 -32.43
N ASN A 233 -6.03 10.36 -32.26
CA ASN A 233 -6.39 11.37 -33.27
C ASN A 233 -5.29 11.67 -34.31
N ASN A 234 -4.12 11.04 -34.22
CA ASN A 234 -3.00 11.21 -35.16
C ASN A 234 -2.82 10.04 -36.15
N HIS A 235 -3.84 9.18 -36.27
CA HIS A 235 -3.99 8.16 -37.32
C HIS A 235 -5.34 8.29 -38.01
#